data_AF-A0A820NP49-F1
#
_entry.id   AF-A0A820NP49-F1
#
_cell.length_a   1.000
_cell.length_b   1.000
_cell.length_c   1.000
_cell.angle_alpha   90.00
_cell.angle_beta   90.00
_cell.angle_gamma   90.00
#
_symmetry.space_group_name_H-M   'P 1'
#
loop_
_entity.id
_entity.type
_entity.pdbx_description
1 polymer ?
#
loop_
_entity_poly.entity_id
_entity_poly.type
_entity_poly.pdbx_seq_one_letter_code
_entity_poly.pdbx_strand_id
1 'polypeptide(L)'
;MIIKKRYIACQGPMETTCQDFWDMIIEYNVSKIVMLTEMEEPVRNNPSKFKPKCYPYFYGDKGETLEFDYIYVTVLNVEYYRDTNLEIRYLRIEQVYMMFLFSII
;
A
#
# COMPACT_ATOMS: atom_id res chain seq x y z
N MET A 1 0.90 1.76 33.54
CA MET A 1 1.65 2.44 32.46
C MET A 1 1.01 2.03 31.13
N ILE A 2 0.25 2.90 30.47
CA ILE A 2 -0.38 2.56 29.19
C ILE A 2 0.67 2.75 28.10
N ILE A 3 1.12 1.65 27.48
CA ILE A 3 1.99 1.70 26.32
C ILE A 3 1.14 2.18 25.15
N LYS A 4 1.33 3.43 24.70
CA LYS A 4 0.78 3.89 23.43
C LYS A 4 1.52 3.17 22.31
N LYS A 5 0.83 2.27 21.58
CA LYS A 5 1.34 1.71 20.32
C LYS A 5 1.55 2.87 19.34
N ARG A 6 2.80 3.23 19.09
CA ARG A 6 3.17 4.41 18.26
C ARG A 6 3.50 4.03 16.82
N TYR A 7 3.83 2.76 16.60
CA TYR A 7 4.27 2.23 15.30
C TYR A 7 3.72 0.82 15.12
N ILE A 8 3.45 0.46 13.88
CA ILE A 8 3.20 -0.91 13.42
C ILE A 8 4.35 -1.23 12.48
N ALA A 9 5.14 -2.25 12.80
CA ALA A 9 6.17 -2.77 11.91
C ALA A 9 5.61 -4.03 11.22
N CYS A 10 5.69 -4.06 9.90
CA CYS A 10 5.22 -5.18 9.09
C CYS A 10 6.13 -5.36 7.87
N GLN A 11 6.00 -6.51 7.20
CA GLN A 11 6.65 -6.76 5.92
C GLN A 11 5.90 -6.03 4.80
N GLY A 12 6.58 -5.83 3.66
CA GLY A 12 5.89 -5.46 2.42
C GLY A 12 4.89 -6.57 2.03
N PRO A 13 3.66 -6.23 1.62
CA PRO A 13 2.63 -7.22 1.33
C PRO A 13 2.99 -8.04 0.10
N MET A 14 2.56 -9.31 0.15
CA MET A 14 2.47 -10.20 -1.00
C MET A 14 1.16 -9.94 -1.74
N GLU A 15 1.06 -10.41 -2.98
CA GLU A 15 -0.15 -10.30 -3.83
C GLU A 15 -1.42 -10.71 -3.08
N THR A 16 -1.39 -11.83 -2.38
CA THR A 16 -2.53 -12.37 -1.63
C THR A 16 -2.83 -11.65 -0.31
N THR A 17 -2.01 -10.69 0.10
CA THR A 17 -2.10 -10.00 1.41
C THR A 17 -2.17 -8.48 1.29
N CYS A 18 -2.29 -7.95 0.07
CA CYS A 18 -2.43 -6.51 -0.14
C CYS A 18 -3.73 -5.95 0.46
N GLN A 19 -4.81 -6.72 0.37
CA GLN A 19 -6.08 -6.39 1.02
C GLN A 19 -5.89 -6.26 2.54
N ASP A 20 -5.32 -7.28 3.19
CA ASP A 20 -5.07 -7.30 4.64
C ASP A 20 -4.20 -6.11 5.10
N PHE A 21 -3.21 -5.73 4.27
CA PHE A 21 -2.38 -4.56 4.55
C PHE A 21 -3.23 -3.28 4.60
N TRP A 22 -4.13 -3.08 3.63
CA TRP A 22 -4.97 -1.89 3.59
C TRP A 22 -6.05 -1.90 4.65
N ASP A 23 -6.64 -3.06 4.96
CA ASP A 23 -7.55 -3.22 6.10
C ASP A 23 -6.87 -2.81 7.41
N MET A 24 -5.63 -3.23 7.64
CA MET A 24 -4.84 -2.81 8.80
C MET A 24 -4.65 -1.28 8.85
N ILE A 25 -4.38 -0.63 7.72
CA ILE A 25 -4.22 0.83 7.67
C ILE A 25 -5.52 1.53 8.07
N ILE A 26 -6.67 1.07 7.57
CA ILE A 26 -7.99 1.63 7.88
C ILE A 26 -8.36 1.37 9.35
N GLU A 27 -8.28 0.11 9.80
CA GLU A 27 -8.68 -0.33 11.15
C GLU A 27 -7.92 0.43 12.23
N TYR A 28 -6.61 0.60 12.05
CA TYR A 28 -5.74 1.31 13.00
C TYR A 28 -5.68 2.82 12.76
N ASN A 29 -6.44 3.36 11.81
CA ASN A 29 -6.45 4.78 11.44
C ASN A 29 -5.04 5.33 11.17
N VAL A 30 -4.23 4.56 10.42
CA VAL A 30 -2.86 4.93 10.09
C VAL A 30 -2.85 6.07 9.06
N SER A 31 -2.25 7.20 9.43
CA SER A 31 -2.17 8.39 8.57
C SER A 31 -0.84 8.54 7.82
N LYS A 32 0.17 7.75 8.18
CA LYS A 32 1.51 7.81 7.58
C LYS A 32 2.08 6.41 7.45
N ILE A 33 2.53 6.07 6.25
CA ILE A 33 3.22 4.83 5.93
C ILE A 33 4.64 5.21 5.56
N VAL A 34 5.63 4.52 6.14
CA VAL A 34 7.04 4.73 5.81
C VAL A 34 7.58 3.44 5.22
N MET A 35 7.95 3.47 3.94
CA MET A 35 8.66 2.38 3.29
C MET A 35 10.16 2.64 3.34
N LEU A 36 10.90 1.67 3.89
CA LEU A 36 12.34 1.79 4.16
C LEU A 36 13.21 1.05 3.13
N THR A 37 12.60 0.40 2.15
CA THR A 37 13.31 -0.43 1.18
C THR A 37 13.00 0.00 -0.24
N GLU A 38 13.98 -0.13 -1.13
CA GLU A 38 13.73 -0.11 -2.57
C GLU A 38 12.75 -1.21 -2.98
N MET A 39 12.07 -0.98 -4.10
CA MET A 39 11.05 -1.90 -4.61
C MET A 39 11.59 -3.16 -5.24
N GLU A 40 12.81 -3.10 -5.72
CA GLU A 40 13.43 -4.21 -6.38
C GLU A 40 14.63 -4.71 -5.58
N GLU A 41 14.94 -5.98 -5.76
CA GLU A 41 16.19 -6.57 -5.32
C GLU A 41 16.86 -7.33 -6.45
N PRO A 42 18.20 -7.38 -6.46
CA PRO A 42 18.92 -8.24 -7.36
C PRO A 42 18.54 -9.71 -7.12
N VAL A 43 18.37 -10.44 -8.20
CA VAL A 43 18.15 -11.90 -8.14
C VAL A 43 19.43 -12.55 -7.64
N ARG A 44 19.34 -13.35 -6.57
CA ARG A 44 20.49 -13.95 -5.85
C ARG A 44 21.54 -14.61 -6.76
N ASN A 45 21.12 -15.27 -7.83
CA ASN A 45 22.00 -15.99 -8.75
C ASN A 45 22.24 -15.25 -10.08
N ASN A 46 21.71 -14.03 -10.21
CA ASN A 46 21.91 -13.20 -11.38
C ASN A 46 21.76 -11.71 -11.02
N PRO A 47 22.81 -11.07 -10.45
CA PRO A 47 22.73 -9.70 -9.94
C PRO A 47 22.43 -8.63 -11.00
N SER A 48 22.51 -8.96 -12.30
CA SER A 48 22.09 -8.08 -13.38
C SER A 48 20.59 -8.13 -13.68
N LYS A 49 19.85 -9.04 -13.03
CA LYS A 49 18.38 -9.09 -13.05
C LYS A 49 17.82 -8.63 -11.72
N PHE A 50 16.75 -7.85 -11.77
CA PHE A 50 16.02 -7.37 -10.61
C PHE A 50 14.65 -8.03 -10.55
N LYS A 51 14.11 -8.17 -9.33
CA LYS A 51 12.75 -8.65 -9.08
C LYS A 51 12.07 -7.76 -8.04
N PRO A 52 10.73 -7.62 -8.06
CA PRO A 52 10.00 -6.92 -7.02
C PRO A 52 10.21 -7.59 -5.65
N LYS A 53 10.39 -6.78 -4.59
CA LYS A 53 10.44 -7.24 -3.19
C LYS A 53 9.07 -7.48 -2.60
N CYS A 54 8.08 -6.72 -3.05
CA CYS A 54 6.69 -6.82 -2.63
C CYS A 54 5.77 -6.57 -3.83
N TYR A 55 4.50 -6.93 -3.67
CA TYR A 55 3.49 -6.61 -4.67
C TYR A 55 3.33 -5.09 -4.79
N PRO A 56 2.99 -4.52 -5.96
CA PRO A 56 2.79 -3.08 -6.11
C PRO A 56 1.49 -2.61 -5.43
N TYR A 57 1.51 -2.45 -4.11
CA TYR A 57 0.31 -2.10 -3.34
C TYR A 57 -0.01 -0.60 -3.34
N PHE A 58 0.94 0.27 -3.73
CA PHE A 58 0.78 1.73 -3.77
C PHE A 58 1.44 2.41 -4.98
N TYR A 59 1.89 1.61 -5.96
CA TYR A 59 2.58 2.09 -7.15
C TYR A 59 1.59 2.37 -8.28
N GLY A 60 1.31 3.65 -8.47
CA GLY A 60 0.61 4.17 -9.63
C GLY A 60 1.07 5.59 -9.94
N ASP A 61 0.83 6.05 -11.15
CA ASP A 61 1.04 7.45 -11.50
C ASP A 61 -0.06 8.34 -10.92
N LYS A 62 0.18 9.65 -10.91
CA LYS A 62 -0.81 10.62 -10.42
C LYS A 62 -2.14 10.44 -11.16
N GLY A 63 -3.20 10.18 -10.41
CA GLY A 63 -4.56 9.95 -10.91
C GLY A 63 -4.91 8.48 -11.07
N GLU A 64 -3.94 7.57 -10.98
CA GLU A 64 -4.22 6.12 -11.03
C GLU A 64 -4.82 5.62 -9.73
N THR A 65 -5.66 4.59 -9.86
CA THR A 65 -6.31 3.90 -8.75
C THR A 65 -5.96 2.42 -8.81
N LEU A 66 -5.46 1.91 -7.70
CA LEU A 66 -5.23 0.49 -7.47
C LEU A 66 -6.44 -0.10 -6.76
N GLU A 67 -6.89 -1.26 -7.22
CA GLU A 67 -8.06 -1.96 -6.67
C GLU A 67 -7.61 -3.20 -5.90
N PHE A 68 -8.05 -3.28 -4.64
CA PHE A 68 -7.85 -4.42 -3.77
C PHE A 68 -9.22 -4.81 -3.25
N ASP A 69 -9.86 -5.81 -3.86
CA ASP A 69 -11.19 -6.32 -3.47
C ASP A 69 -12.23 -5.19 -3.25
N TYR A 70 -12.47 -4.77 -2.01
CA TYR A 70 -13.40 -3.70 -1.64
C TYR A 70 -12.73 -2.39 -1.20
N ILE A 71 -11.42 -2.25 -1.40
CA ILE A 71 -10.61 -1.06 -1.13
C ILE A 71 -10.00 -0.53 -2.42
N TYR A 72 -10.11 0.77 -2.61
CA TYR A 72 -9.54 1.52 -3.73
C TYR A 72 -8.50 2.50 -3.21
N VAL A 73 -7.31 2.49 -3.81
CA VAL A 73 -6.19 3.36 -3.42
C VAL A 73 -5.80 4.23 -4.60
N THR A 74 -6.15 5.51 -4.54
CA THR A 74 -5.86 6.48 -5.60
C THR A 74 -4.62 7.32 -5.26
N VAL A 75 -3.71 7.44 -6.21
CA VAL A 75 -2.53 8.31 -6.10
C VAL A 75 -2.92 9.74 -6.45
N LEU A 76 -3.06 10.61 -5.44
CA LEU A 76 -3.44 12.01 -5.63
C LEU A 76 -2.28 12.87 -6.14
N ASN A 77 -1.07 12.60 -5.64
CA ASN A 77 0.14 13.33 -6.00
C ASN A 77 1.40 12.53 -5.67
N VAL A 78 2.49 12.82 -6.39
CA VAL A 78 3.82 12.28 -6.11
C VAL A 78 4.81 13.43 -6.12
N GLU A 79 5.58 13.58 -5.04
CA GLU A 79 6.64 14.56 -4.90
C GLU A 79 8.00 13.85 -4.81
N TYR A 80 8.97 14.35 -5.56
CA TYR A 80 10.32 13.79 -5.62
C TYR A 80 11.33 14.79 -5.08
N TYR A 81 12.07 14.39 -4.04
CA TYR A 81 13.13 15.16 -3.42
C TYR A 81 14.47 14.53 -3.78
N ARG A 82 15.08 15.05 -4.85
CA ARG A 82 16.28 14.46 -5.48
C ARG A 82 17.50 14.43 -4.57
N ASP A 83 17.64 15.42 -3.68
CA ASP A 83 18.79 15.52 -2.78
C ASP A 83 18.80 14.41 -1.71
N THR A 84 17.64 13.80 -1.43
CA THR A 84 17.48 12.80 -0.37
C THR A 84 16.99 11.44 -0.88
N ASN A 85 16.83 11.26 -2.20
CA ASN A 85 16.14 10.10 -2.79
C ASN A 85 14.77 9.82 -2.13
N LEU A 86 14.09 10.87 -1.67
CA LEU A 86 12.81 10.73 -0.98
C LEU A 86 11.68 10.93 -1.99
N GLU A 87 10.75 9.99 -1.97
CA GLU A 87 9.51 10.05 -2.74
C GLU A 87 8.33 10.10 -1.77
N ILE A 88 7.48 11.10 -1.89
CA ILE A 88 6.27 11.25 -1.08
C ILE A 88 5.06 11.06 -1.98
N ARG A 89 4.21 10.09 -1.63
CA ARG A 89 2.94 9.83 -2.31
C ARG A 89 1.79 10.24 -1.40
N TYR A 90 0.88 11.04 -1.96
CA TYR A 90 -0.38 11.38 -1.31
C TYR A 90 -1.44 10.43 -1.83
N LEU A 91 -2.01 9.63 -0.93
CA LEU A 91 -2.97 8.59 -1.28
C LEU A 91 -4.35 8.96 -0.76
N ARG A 92 -5.38 8.64 -1.56
CA ARG A 92 -6.76 8.53 -1.09
C ARG A 92 -7.10 7.06 -0.99
N ILE A 93 -7.69 6.66 0.13
CA ILE A 93 -8.15 5.29 0.37
C ILE A 93 -9.67 5.35 0.51
N GLU A 94 -10.38 4.57 -0.28
CA GLU A 94 -11.84 4.47 -0.26
C GLU A 94 -12.24 3.00 -0.06
N GLN A 95 -13.16 2.75 0.89
CA GLN A 95 -13.73 1.43 1.11
C GLN A 95 -15.15 1.41 0.56
N VAL A 96 -15.43 0.44 -0.33
CA VAL A 96 -16.72 0.29 -1.00
C VAL A 96 -17.49 -0.86 -0.36
N TYR A 97 -18.72 -0.58 0.06
CA TYR A 97 -19.62 -1.58 0.62
C TYR A 97 -20.67 -1.95 -0.41
N MET A 98 -20.74 -3.23 -0.77
CA MET A 98 -21.81 -3.76 -1.62
C MET A 98 -22.89 -4.40 -0.74
N MET A 99 -24.14 -3.97 -0.91
CA MET A 99 -25.30 -4.57 -0.28
C MET A 99 -26.21 -5.18 -1.35
N PHE A 100 -26.45 -6.47 -1.28
CA PHE A 100 -27.40 -7.16 -2.16
C PHE A 100 -28.76 -7.30 -1.46
N LEU A 101 -29.83 -6.87 -2.11
CA LEU A 101 -31.21 -7.06 -1.66
C LEU A 101 -31.89 -8.05 -2.62
N PHE A 102 -32.37 -9.17 -2.09
CA PHE A 102 -33.22 -10.09 -2.84
C PHE A 102 -34.65 -10.00 -2.31
N SER A 103 -35.60 -9.66 -3.19
CA SER A 103 -37.02 -9.79 -2.90
C SER A 103 -37.41 -11.25 -3.11
N ILE A 104 -37.78 -11.94 -2.03
CA ILE A 104 -38.40 -13.26 -2.15
C ILE A 104 -39.84 -12.99 -2.59
N ILE A 105 -40.12 -13.16 -3.88
CA ILE A 105 -41.48 -13.34 -4.39
C ILE A 105 -41.75 -14.84 -4.40
#